data_AF-A0A958XWT2-F1
#
_entry.id   AF-A0A958XWT2-F1
#
_cell.length_a   1.000
_cell.length_b   1.000
_cell.length_c   1.000
_cell.angle_alpha   90.00
_cell.angle_beta   90.00
_cell.angle_gamma   90.00
#
_symmetry.space_group_name_H-M   'P 1'
#
loop_
_entity.id
_entity.type
_entity.pdbx_description
1 polymer ?
#
loop_
_entity_poly.entity_id
_entity_poly.type
_entity_poly.pdbx_seq_one_letter_code
_entity_poly.pdbx_strand_id
1 'polypeptide(L)'
;MNVETKKPAYILPVIVFAQFAGTSLWFAGNAVIQDLRDAFGLGAEALGDLTAAVQLGFIAGTFFFALLSVADRFSPSRVFLFSAFMGAFFNLCVSF
;
A
#
# COMPACT_ATOMS: atom_id res chain seq x y z
N MET A 1 9.42 -9.12 39.40
CA MET A 1 10.40 -8.24 38.72
C MET A 1 9.78 -7.78 37.42
N ASN A 2 9.32 -6.52 37.36
CA ASN A 2 8.84 -5.92 36.11
C ASN A 2 10.09 -5.48 35.35
N VAL A 3 10.53 -6.30 34.39
CA VAL A 3 11.59 -5.88 33.46
C VAL A 3 10.95 -4.83 32.55
N GLU A 4 11.14 -3.54 32.87
CA GLU A 4 10.84 -2.46 31.94
C GLU A 4 11.76 -2.62 30.73
N THR A 5 11.26 -3.33 29.72
CA THR A 5 11.90 -3.41 28.42
C THR A 5 11.83 -2.02 27.81
N LYS A 6 12.94 -1.28 27.90
CA LYS A 6 13.07 0.05 27.30
C LYS A 6 12.92 -0.11 25.79
N LYS A 7 11.71 0.19 25.27
CA LYS A 7 11.41 0.07 23.84
C LYS A 7 12.40 0.93 23.06
N PRO A 8 13.07 0.39 22.03
CA PRO A 8 14.03 1.15 21.27
C PRO A 8 13.40 2.38 20.61
N ALA A 9 14.03 3.54 20.75
CA ALA A 9 13.50 4.80 20.23
C ALA A 9 13.39 4.81 18.69
N TYR A 10 14.14 3.96 17.98
CA TYR A 10 14.11 3.88 16.51
C TYR A 10 12.83 3.26 15.95
N ILE A 11 12.04 2.52 16.75
CA ILE A 11 10.86 1.82 16.26
C ILE A 11 9.81 2.80 15.74
N LEU A 12 9.58 3.89 16.46
CA LEU A 12 8.55 4.86 16.11
C LEU A 12 8.88 5.60 14.80
N PRO A 13 10.07 6.20 14.61
CA PRO A 13 10.46 6.80 13.33
C PRO A 13 10.36 5.83 12.14
N VAL A 14 10.77 4.57 12.33
CA VAL A 14 10.69 3.56 11.27
C VAL A 14 9.23 3.28 10.88
N ILE A 15 8.33 3.14 11.85
CA ILE A 15 6.90 2.94 11.57
C ILE A 15 6.31 4.17 10.87
N VAL A 16 6.65 5.37 11.31
CA VAL A 16 6.17 6.62 10.68
C VAL A 16 6.62 6.69 9.23
N PHE A 17 7.89 6.43 8.95
CA PHE A 17 8.41 6.44 7.58
C PHE A 17 7.78 5.33 6.73
N ALA A 18 7.63 4.13 7.28
CA ALA A 18 6.99 3.01 6.61
C ALA A 18 5.52 3.32 6.27
N GLN A 19 4.78 3.94 7.19
CA GLN A 19 3.41 4.34 6.95
C GLN A 19 3.32 5.44 5.90
N PHE A 20 4.19 6.44 5.95
CA PHE A 20 4.30 7.49 4.94
C PHE A 20 4.57 6.91 3.54
N ALA A 21 5.55 6.00 3.43
CA ALA A 21 5.86 5.34 2.18
C ALA A 21 4.69 4.49 1.69
N GLY A 22 4.07 3.70 2.58
CA GLY A 22 2.92 2.85 2.24
C GLY A 22 1.70 3.64 1.78
N THR A 23 1.36 4.74 2.46
CA THR A 23 0.22 5.59 2.06
C THR A 23 0.51 6.41 0.80
N SER A 24 1.77 6.67 0.47
CA SER A 24 2.12 7.39 -0.77
C SER A 24 1.63 6.67 -2.03
N LEU A 25 1.64 5.32 -2.05
CA LEU A 25 1.14 4.52 -3.16
C LEU A 25 -0.35 4.75 -3.43
N TRP A 26 -1.13 5.01 -2.38
CA TRP A 26 -2.56 5.33 -2.51
C TRP A 26 -2.79 6.65 -3.25
N PHE A 27 -1.88 7.61 -3.08
CA PHE A 27 -1.95 8.93 -3.73
C PHE A 27 -1.25 8.98 -5.08
N ALA A 28 -0.33 8.06 -5.37
CA ALA A 28 0.43 8.01 -6.62
C ALA A 28 -0.48 8.07 -7.86
N GLY A 29 -1.59 7.35 -7.85
CA GLY A 29 -2.58 7.36 -8.94
C GLY A 29 -3.15 8.75 -9.24
N ASN A 30 -3.41 9.56 -8.21
CA ASN A 30 -3.89 10.94 -8.38
C ASN A 30 -2.81 11.86 -8.97
N ALA A 31 -1.53 11.57 -8.71
CA ALA A 31 -0.42 12.35 -9.23
C ALA A 31 -0.17 12.10 -10.72
N VAL A 32 -0.30 10.84 -11.17
CA VAL A 32 0.01 10.44 -12.57
C VAL A 32 -1.19 10.47 -13.51
N ILE A 33 -2.40 10.76 -13.02
CA ILE A 33 -3.62 10.69 -13.84
C ILE A 33 -3.63 11.68 -15.01
N GLN A 34 -3.04 12.86 -14.87
CA GLN A 34 -2.97 13.83 -15.97
C GLN A 34 -2.06 13.31 -17.08
N ASP A 35 -0.87 12.83 -16.73
CA ASP A 35 0.07 12.23 -17.68
C ASP A 35 -0.55 11.01 -18.40
N LEU A 36 -1.28 10.17 -17.67
CA LEU A 36 -2.03 9.04 -18.24
C LEU A 36 -3.13 9.48 -19.20
N ARG A 37 -3.87 10.55 -18.86
CA ARG A 37 -4.92 11.08 -19.74
C ARG A 37 -4.35 11.61 -21.04
N ASP A 38 -3.23 12.32 -20.97
CA ASP A 38 -2.56 12.86 -22.15
C ASP A 38 -1.92 11.74 -23.00
N ALA A 39 -1.33 10.73 -22.37
CA ALA A 39 -0.70 9.61 -23.08
C ALA A 39 -1.68 8.63 -23.72
N PHE A 40 -2.81 8.33 -23.06
CA PHE A 40 -3.79 7.32 -23.52
C PHE A 40 -5.10 7.91 -24.04
N GLY A 41 -5.24 9.24 -24.08
CA GLY A 41 -6.46 9.91 -24.55
C GLY A 41 -7.68 9.68 -23.64
N LEU A 42 -7.46 9.51 -22.34
CA LEU A 42 -8.53 9.10 -21.41
C LEU A 42 -9.47 10.27 -21.05
N GLY A 43 -10.77 9.97 -21.03
CA GLY A 43 -11.83 10.91 -20.66
C GLY A 43 -11.78 11.36 -19.20
N ALA A 44 -12.68 12.27 -18.81
CA ALA A 44 -12.73 12.79 -17.44
C ALA A 44 -13.07 11.73 -16.38
N GLU A 45 -13.64 10.59 -16.77
CA GLU A 45 -14.02 9.49 -15.87
C GLU A 45 -12.83 8.63 -15.41
N ALA A 46 -11.66 8.79 -16.02
CA ALA A 46 -10.47 7.97 -15.73
C ALA A 46 -10.04 8.02 -14.26
N LEU A 47 -10.23 9.17 -13.59
CA LEU A 47 -9.96 9.30 -12.16
C LEU A 47 -10.92 8.46 -11.31
N GLY A 48 -12.20 8.42 -11.70
CA GLY A 48 -13.23 7.60 -11.07
C GLY A 48 -12.94 6.12 -11.22
N ASP A 49 -12.59 5.68 -12.43
CA ASP A 49 -12.21 4.30 -12.72
C ASP A 49 -10.97 3.86 -11.95
N LEU A 50 -9.94 4.72 -11.90
CA LEU A 50 -8.71 4.44 -11.14
C LEU A 50 -9.02 4.30 -9.64
N THR A 51 -9.82 5.20 -9.09
CA THR A 51 -10.22 5.16 -7.67
C THR A 51 -11.05 3.91 -7.38
N ALA A 52 -12.00 3.56 -8.25
CA ALA A 52 -12.79 2.35 -8.12
C ALA A 52 -11.93 1.09 -8.17
N ALA A 53 -10.92 1.04 -9.05
CA ALA A 53 -9.97 -0.06 -9.13
C ALA A 53 -9.15 -0.23 -7.84
N VAL A 54 -8.68 0.88 -7.23
CA VAL A 54 -7.97 0.84 -5.94
C VAL A 54 -8.86 0.31 -4.82
N GLN A 55 -10.12 0.77 -4.76
CA GLN A 55 -11.09 0.30 -3.75
C GLN A 55 -11.40 -1.18 -3.93
N LEU A 56 -11.62 -1.63 -5.18
CA LEU A 56 -11.82 -3.04 -5.50
C LEU A 56 -10.61 -3.89 -5.09
N GLY A 57 -9.40 -3.39 -5.32
CA GLY A 57 -8.16 -4.04 -4.90
C GLY A 57 -8.08 -4.21 -3.38
N PHE A 58 -8.50 -3.21 -2.61
CA PHE A 58 -8.56 -3.31 -1.15
C PHE A 58 -9.58 -4.37 -0.68
N ILE A 59 -10.77 -4.41 -1.29
CA ILE A 59 -11.80 -5.43 -0.99
C ILE A 59 -11.26 -6.82 -1.32
N ALA A 60 -10.70 -7.02 -2.50
CA ALA A 60 -10.13 -8.30 -2.91
C ALA A 60 -8.98 -8.73 -1.98
N GLY A 61 -8.07 -7.81 -1.64
CA GLY A 61 -6.93 -8.10 -0.76
C GLY A 61 -7.36 -8.50 0.65
N THR A 62 -8.28 -7.74 1.25
CA THR A 62 -8.83 -8.08 2.58
C THR A 62 -9.60 -9.41 2.55
N PHE A 63 -10.33 -9.69 1.47
CA PHE A 63 -11.02 -10.96 1.27
C PHE A 63 -10.03 -12.15 1.22
N PHE A 64 -8.96 -12.04 0.42
CA PHE A 64 -7.91 -13.08 0.40
C PHE A 64 -7.22 -13.24 1.75
N PHE A 65 -6.94 -12.14 2.45
CA PHE A 65 -6.33 -12.20 3.78
C PHE A 65 -7.23 -12.90 4.80
N ALA A 66 -8.54 -12.67 4.73
CA ALA A 66 -9.53 -13.33 5.57
C ALA A 66 -9.64 -14.83 5.23
N LEU A 67 -9.75 -15.18 3.94
CA LEU A 67 -9.84 -16.58 3.48
C LEU A 67 -8.62 -17.41 3.88
N LEU A 68 -7.43 -16.83 3.80
CA LEU A 68 -6.17 -17.51 4.11
C LEU A 68 -5.77 -17.36 5.60
N SER A 69 -6.59 -16.67 6.40
CA SER A 69 -6.31 -16.30 7.80
C SER A 69 -4.89 -15.76 8.00
N VAL A 70 -4.43 -14.91 7.06
CA VAL A 70 -3.05 -14.41 7.00
C VAL A 70 -2.70 -13.65 8.28
N ALA A 71 -3.66 -12.87 8.79
CA ALA A 71 -3.53 -12.09 10.01
C ALA A 71 -3.32 -12.97 11.26
N ASP A 72 -3.89 -14.17 11.29
CA ASP A 72 -3.78 -15.10 12.41
C ASP A 72 -2.55 -15.99 12.32
N ARG A 73 -2.08 -16.27 11.09
CA ARG A 73 -0.98 -17.21 10.84
C ARG A 73 0.40 -16.55 10.85
N PHE A 74 0.50 -15.27 10.49
CA PHE A 74 1.79 -14.60 10.29
C PHE A 74 1.92 -13.33 11.15
N SER A 75 3.16 -13.02 11.55
CA SER A 75 3.44 -11.78 12.29
C SER A 75 3.07 -10.55 11.43
N PRO A 76 2.31 -9.57 11.96
CA PRO A 76 1.88 -8.39 11.21
C PRO A 76 3.01 -7.63 10.50
N SER A 77 4.19 -7.53 11.14
CA SER A 77 5.35 -6.86 10.54
C SER A 77 5.86 -7.53 9.25
N ARG A 78 5.80 -8.87 9.16
CA ARG A 78 6.22 -9.59 7.94
C ARG A 78 5.20 -9.45 6.82
N VAL A 79 3.92 -9.49 7.16
CA VAL A 79 2.82 -9.28 6.21
C VAL A 79 2.92 -7.88 5.61
N PHE A 80 3.07 -6.87 6.48
CA PHE A 80 3.28 -5.49 6.05
C PHE A 80 4.49 -5.33 5.13
N LEU A 81 5.63 -5.93 5.50
CA LEU A 81 6.86 -5.86 4.70
C LEU A 81 6.66 -6.45 3.30
N PHE A 82 6.04 -7.63 3.20
CA PHE A 82 5.79 -8.27 1.92
C PHE A 82 4.81 -7.45 1.05
N SER A 83 3.74 -6.95 1.65
CA SER A 83 2.79 -6.07 0.97
C SER A 83 3.46 -4.77 0.47
N ALA A 84 4.33 -4.16 1.27
CA ALA A 84 5.08 -2.97 0.87
C ALA A 84 6.02 -3.26 -0.31
N PHE A 85 6.72 -4.40 -0.29
CA PHE A 85 7.57 -4.81 -1.43
C PHE A 85 6.76 -5.07 -2.69
N MET A 86 5.62 -5.77 -2.60
CA MET A 86 4.74 -5.98 -3.74
C MET A 86 4.23 -4.66 -4.31
N GLY A 87 3.81 -3.73 -3.45
CA GLY A 87 3.37 -2.40 -3.86
C GLY A 87 4.48 -1.62 -4.57
N ALA A 88 5.70 -1.61 -4.01
CA ALA A 88 6.85 -0.97 -4.63
C ALA A 88 7.19 -1.58 -6.00
N PHE A 89 7.11 -2.90 -6.13
CA PHE A 89 7.31 -3.60 -7.39
C PHE A 89 6.29 -3.20 -8.46
N PHE A 90 4.99 -3.21 -8.13
CA PHE A 90 3.96 -2.77 -9.09
C PHE A 90 4.11 -1.31 -9.46
N ASN A 91 4.46 -0.45 -8.51
CA ASN A 91 4.71 0.97 -8.78
C ASN A 91 5.90 1.16 -9.74
N LEU A 92 6.95 0.35 -9.58
CA LEU A 92 8.09 0.34 -10.51
C LEU A 92 7.65 -0.08 -11.92
N CYS A 93 6.81 -1.12 -12.04
CA CYS A 93 6.28 -1.57 -13.33
C CYS A 93 5.39 -0.54 -14.04
N VAL A 94 4.75 0.39 -13.32
CA VAL A 94 3.97 1.48 -13.92
C VAL A 94 4.87 2.60 -14.46
N SER A 95 6.06 2.76 -13.88
CA SER A 95 7.01 3.80 -14.28
C SER A 95 7.84 3.45 -15.53
N PHE A 96 7.78 2.21 -16.01
CA PHE A 96 8.52 1.69 -17.17
C PHE A 96 7.55 1.33 -18.29
#